data_AF-A0A8C0I5H2-F1
#
_entry.id   AF-A0A8C0I5H2-F1
#
_cell.length_a   1.000
_cell.length_b   1.000
_cell.length_c   1.000
_cell.angle_alpha   90.00
_cell.angle_beta   90.00
_cell.angle_gamma   90.00
#
_symmetry.space_group_name_H-M   'P 1'
#
loop_
_entity.id
_entity.type
_entity.pdbx_description
1 polymer ?
#
loop_
_entity_poly.entity_id
_entity_poly.type
_entity_poly.pdbx_seq_one_letter_code
_entity_poly.pdbx_strand_id
1 'polypeptide(L)'
;MSAAPLVGYSSSGSEDEAEAGARVRPGTGGCSRGQSPLPSQKLPVPDSVLDMFPGAEERLADDSAKHGGRVRTFPHERGNWATHVYVPYETREEFLDLLDVLLPHAQTYVPRLVRMEAFHLSLSQSVVLRHHWILPFVQALKDRVASFQRPEIQPKVA
;
A
#
# COMPACT_ATOMS: atom_id res chain seq x y z
N MET A 1 30.76 -25.31 31.62
CA MET A 1 30.22 -24.41 30.59
C MET A 1 28.73 -24.70 30.52
N SER A 2 27.89 -23.84 31.09
CA SER A 2 26.44 -24.08 31.20
C SER A 2 25.70 -22.91 30.55
N ALA A 3 24.85 -23.22 29.59
CA ALA A 3 24.09 -22.27 28.77
C ALA A 3 22.91 -21.68 29.56
N ALA A 4 22.69 -20.38 29.42
CA ALA A 4 21.49 -19.69 29.91
C ALA A 4 20.33 -19.87 28.90
N PRO A 5 19.07 -20.06 29.35
CA PRO A 5 17.94 -20.11 28.44
C PRO A 5 17.45 -18.69 28.11
N LEU A 6 17.21 -18.46 26.81
CA LEU A 6 16.50 -17.32 26.26
C LEU A 6 15.03 -17.35 26.72
N VAL A 7 14.57 -16.29 27.36
CA VAL A 7 13.17 -16.13 27.76
C VAL A 7 12.31 -15.82 26.53
N GLY A 8 11.32 -16.67 26.28
CA GLY A 8 10.36 -16.57 25.19
C GLY A 8 9.28 -15.52 25.46
N TYR A 9 8.89 -14.83 24.39
CA TYR A 9 7.75 -13.93 24.33
C TYR A 9 6.47 -14.77 24.18
N SER A 10 5.44 -14.44 24.96
CA SER A 10 4.07 -14.86 24.70
C SER A 10 3.23 -13.60 24.56
N SER A 11 3.05 -13.12 23.34
CA SER A 11 2.07 -12.07 23.04
C SER A 11 0.72 -12.73 22.76
N SER A 12 -0.19 -12.51 23.71
CA SER A 12 -1.58 -12.92 23.69
C SER A 12 -2.31 -12.26 22.52
N GLY A 13 -2.87 -13.08 21.62
CA GLY A 13 -3.80 -12.63 20.58
C GLY A 13 -5.21 -12.57 21.17
N SER A 14 -5.83 -11.38 21.16
CA SER A 14 -7.24 -11.21 21.46
C SER A 14 -7.98 -10.81 20.19
N GLU A 15 -8.87 -11.70 19.77
CA GLU A 15 -9.87 -11.55 18.72
C GLU A 15 -11.17 -11.12 19.44
N ASP A 16 -11.84 -10.05 19.01
CA ASP A 16 -13.17 -9.70 19.50
C ASP A 16 -14.10 -9.50 18.29
N GLU A 17 -14.91 -10.51 18.03
CA GLU A 17 -16.06 -10.52 17.13
C GLU A 17 -17.30 -10.08 17.93
N ALA A 18 -17.94 -8.98 17.54
CA ALA A 18 -19.17 -8.52 18.16
C ALA A 18 -20.40 -9.09 17.42
N GLU A 19 -21.15 -9.97 18.08
CA GLU A 19 -22.46 -10.45 17.64
C GLU A 19 -23.55 -10.00 18.62
N ALA A 20 -24.70 -9.59 18.06
CA ALA A 20 -25.73 -8.83 18.73
C ALA A 20 -26.99 -9.66 18.97
N GLY A 21 -27.32 -9.86 20.24
CA GLY A 21 -28.71 -9.76 20.72
C GLY A 21 -29.48 -11.07 20.90
N ALA A 22 -29.91 -11.31 22.15
CA ALA A 22 -31.23 -11.88 22.45
C ALA A 22 -31.67 -11.56 23.89
N ARG A 23 -32.98 -11.36 24.03
CA ARG A 23 -33.76 -10.78 25.14
C ARG A 23 -34.17 -11.86 26.15
N VAL A 24 -34.34 -11.55 27.45
CA VAL A 24 -35.43 -12.02 28.38
C VAL A 24 -35.34 -11.28 29.75
N ARG A 25 -36.50 -10.89 30.31
CA ARG A 25 -36.78 -10.42 31.71
C ARG A 25 -37.65 -11.51 32.40
N PRO A 26 -37.94 -11.58 33.74
CA PRO A 26 -37.99 -10.50 34.77
C PRO A 26 -37.57 -10.92 36.22
N GLY A 27 -37.70 -10.02 37.22
CA GLY A 27 -37.87 -10.40 38.65
C GLY A 27 -37.29 -9.48 39.74
N THR A 28 -38.11 -8.54 40.23
CA THR A 28 -38.27 -7.97 41.61
C THR A 28 -37.13 -7.90 42.65
N GLY A 29 -36.91 -6.69 43.21
CA GLY A 29 -36.68 -6.49 44.66
C GLY A 29 -35.62 -5.43 45.07
N GLY A 30 -36.06 -4.30 45.65
CA GLY A 30 -35.42 -3.69 46.83
C GLY A 30 -34.39 -2.54 46.70
N CYS A 31 -34.86 -1.32 46.99
CA CYS A 31 -34.21 -0.15 47.63
C CYS A 31 -32.71 0.23 47.41
N SER A 32 -32.55 1.38 46.74
CA SER A 32 -31.91 2.62 47.21
C SER A 32 -30.48 2.59 47.80
N ARG A 33 -29.50 3.02 46.99
CA ARG A 33 -28.53 4.06 47.40
C ARG A 33 -27.80 4.62 46.18
N GLY A 34 -27.97 5.92 45.95
CA GLY A 34 -27.42 6.62 44.80
C GLY A 34 -25.90 6.50 44.69
N GLN A 35 -25.44 6.07 43.53
CA GLN A 35 -24.08 6.29 43.07
C GLN A 35 -24.19 7.16 41.82
N SER A 36 -23.78 8.42 41.94
CA SER A 36 -23.52 9.29 40.80
C SER A 36 -22.51 8.61 39.86
N PRO A 37 -22.68 8.67 38.53
CA PRO A 37 -21.63 8.21 37.62
C PRO A 37 -20.41 9.10 37.85
N LEU A 38 -19.29 8.52 38.30
CA LEU A 38 -18.02 9.23 38.32
C LEU A 38 -17.73 9.67 36.88
N PRO A 39 -17.49 10.97 36.62
CA PRO A 39 -17.10 11.40 35.28
C PRO A 39 -15.81 10.66 34.95
N SER A 40 -15.77 10.03 33.77
CA SER A 40 -14.56 9.39 33.26
C SER A 40 -13.48 10.47 33.15
N GLN A 41 -12.66 10.63 34.20
CA GLN A 41 -11.52 11.53 34.24
C GLN A 41 -10.48 10.97 33.28
N LYS A 42 -10.64 11.28 32.00
CA LYS A 42 -9.55 11.16 31.05
C LYS A 42 -8.48 12.12 31.52
N LEU A 43 -7.36 11.58 31.97
CA LEU A 43 -6.18 12.37 32.31
C LEU A 43 -5.75 13.14 31.05
N PRO A 44 -5.39 14.43 31.17
CA PRO A 44 -4.84 15.17 30.05
C PRO A 44 -3.59 14.45 29.56
N VAL A 45 -3.49 14.28 28.24
CA VAL A 45 -2.30 13.71 27.61
C VAL A 45 -1.13 14.65 27.93
N PRO A 46 0.01 14.16 28.47
CA PRO A 46 1.16 15.00 28.77
C PRO A 46 1.65 15.76 27.54
N ASP A 47 2.11 17.00 27.73
CA ASP A 47 2.63 17.84 26.64
C ASP A 47 3.80 17.15 25.91
N SER A 48 4.61 16.37 26.62
CA SER A 48 5.68 15.56 26.01
C SER A 48 5.17 14.55 24.98
N VAL A 49 3.96 14.02 25.14
CA VAL A 49 3.33 13.12 24.17
C VAL A 49 2.69 13.91 23.03
N LEU A 50 2.17 15.11 23.30
CA LEU A 50 1.64 16.00 22.27
C LEU A 50 2.75 16.53 21.35
N ASP A 51 3.90 16.88 21.93
CA ASP A 51 5.10 17.38 21.25
C ASP A 51 5.84 16.28 20.47
N MET A 52 5.56 15.00 20.75
CA MET A 52 6.03 13.87 19.94
C MET A 52 5.28 13.76 18.60
N PHE A 53 4.11 14.39 18.48
CA PHE A 53 3.29 14.40 17.26
C PHE A 53 2.93 15.85 16.87
N PRO A 54 3.92 16.73 16.60
CA PRO A 54 3.64 18.10 16.20
C PRO A 54 2.93 18.06 14.85
N GLY A 55 1.59 18.22 14.86
CA GLY A 55 0.75 18.24 13.68
C GLY A 55 1.02 17.08 12.70
N ALA A 56 0.43 15.92 12.94
CA ALA A 56 0.47 14.76 12.03
C ALA A 56 -0.26 14.98 10.68
N GLU A 57 -0.19 16.18 10.12
CA GLU A 57 -0.64 16.56 8.78
C GLU A 57 0.40 17.42 8.05
N GLU A 58 1.70 17.33 8.37
CA GLU A 58 2.71 17.67 7.37
C GLU A 58 2.72 16.56 6.33
N ARG A 59 1.74 16.63 5.42
CA ARG A 59 1.69 15.86 4.18
C ARG A 59 2.90 16.30 3.37
N LEU A 60 4.06 15.69 3.66
CA LEU A 60 5.33 15.91 2.96
C LEU A 60 5.03 15.90 1.47
N ALA A 61 5.08 17.09 0.86
CA ALA A 61 4.77 17.25 -0.53
C ALA A 61 5.76 16.40 -1.34
N ASP A 62 5.22 15.60 -2.26
CA ASP A 62 6.02 14.72 -3.10
C ASP A 62 6.89 15.58 -4.04
N ASP A 63 8.20 15.54 -3.83
CA ASP A 63 9.14 16.30 -4.65
C ASP A 63 9.39 15.55 -5.97
N SER A 64 8.66 15.96 -7.02
CA SER A 64 8.77 15.37 -8.36
C SER A 64 10.19 15.40 -8.94
N ALA A 65 11.07 16.30 -8.49
CA ALA A 65 12.47 16.35 -8.95
C ALA A 65 13.24 15.07 -8.56
N LYS A 66 12.91 14.47 -7.41
CA LYS A 66 13.46 13.16 -6.98
C LYS A 66 12.97 11.99 -7.83
N HIS A 67 11.97 12.21 -8.68
CA HIS A 67 11.33 11.20 -9.50
C HIS A 67 11.50 11.48 -11.01
N GLY A 68 12.50 12.28 -11.39
CA GLY A 68 12.75 12.64 -12.79
C GLY A 68 11.60 13.44 -13.40
N GLY A 69 10.92 14.25 -12.58
CA GLY A 69 9.75 15.05 -12.97
C GLY A 69 8.43 14.28 -13.01
N ARG A 70 8.41 13.00 -12.60
CA ARG A 70 7.17 12.22 -12.53
C ARG A 70 6.36 12.62 -11.31
N VAL A 71 5.06 12.75 -11.51
CA VAL A 71 4.09 13.06 -10.46
C VAL A 71 3.34 11.78 -10.10
N ARG A 72 3.29 11.46 -8.81
CA ARG A 72 2.52 10.31 -8.32
C ARG A 72 1.03 10.65 -8.34
N THR A 73 0.22 9.70 -8.79
CA THR A 73 -1.25 9.85 -8.82
C THR A 73 -1.86 9.86 -7.41
N PHE A 74 -1.19 9.21 -6.45
CA PHE A 74 -1.59 9.18 -5.04
C PHE A 74 -0.37 9.36 -4.13
N PRO A 75 -0.53 10.06 -2.99
CA PRO A 75 0.53 10.17 -1.98
C PRO A 75 0.84 8.81 -1.38
N HIS A 76 2.07 8.64 -0.87
CA HIS A 76 2.40 7.43 -0.13
C HIS A 76 1.76 7.45 1.26
N GLU A 77 1.13 6.34 1.63
CA GLU A 77 0.64 6.08 2.97
C GLU A 77 1.24 4.77 3.47
N ARG A 78 1.63 4.72 4.75
CA ARG A 78 2.24 3.51 5.32
C ARG A 78 1.26 2.34 5.23
N GLY A 79 1.72 1.21 4.67
CA GLY A 79 0.89 0.02 4.48
C GLY A 79 0.14 0.00 3.15
N ASN A 80 0.15 1.10 2.39
CA ASN A 80 -0.42 1.21 1.05
C ASN A 80 0.70 1.11 -0.01
N TRP A 81 0.52 0.20 -0.96
CA TRP A 81 1.50 -0.11 -2.00
C TRP A 81 0.94 0.25 -3.38
N ALA A 82 1.75 0.95 -4.17
CA ALA A 82 1.45 1.17 -5.58
C ALA A 82 1.57 -0.15 -6.34
N THR A 83 0.48 -0.60 -6.94
CA THR A 83 0.39 -1.89 -7.65
C THR A 83 -0.03 -1.66 -9.09
N HIS A 84 0.61 -2.33 -10.03
CA HIS A 84 0.36 -2.23 -11.45
C HIS A 84 0.63 -3.57 -12.14
N VAL A 85 -0.29 -4.03 -12.99
CA VAL A 85 -0.17 -5.29 -13.74
C VAL A 85 0.26 -4.98 -15.16
N TYR A 86 1.27 -5.68 -15.64
CA TYR A 86 1.84 -5.48 -16.97
C TYR A 86 2.43 -6.76 -17.56
N VAL A 87 2.61 -6.78 -18.87
CA VAL A 87 3.42 -7.78 -19.58
C VAL A 87 4.80 -7.19 -19.85
N PRO A 88 5.90 -7.78 -19.37
CA PRO A 88 7.25 -7.28 -19.64
C PRO A 88 7.57 -7.43 -21.13
N TYR A 89 8.19 -6.40 -21.70
CA TYR A 89 8.73 -6.46 -23.06
C TYR A 89 10.24 -6.65 -23.00
N GLU A 90 10.71 -7.77 -23.54
CA GLU A 90 12.12 -8.11 -23.60
C GLU A 90 12.74 -7.40 -24.81
N THR A 91 13.52 -6.36 -24.54
CA THR A 91 14.11 -5.51 -25.59
C THR A 91 15.20 -6.26 -26.35
N ARG A 92 15.06 -6.26 -27.68
CA ARG A 92 16.12 -6.71 -28.59
C ARG A 92 17.03 -5.55 -28.96
N GLU A 93 18.26 -5.84 -29.36
CA GLU A 93 19.23 -4.82 -29.80
C GLU A 93 18.65 -3.94 -30.92
N GLU A 94 18.02 -4.55 -31.92
CA GLU A 94 17.35 -3.83 -33.02
C GLU A 94 16.33 -2.76 -32.53
N PHE A 95 15.61 -3.05 -31.45
CA PHE A 95 14.65 -2.10 -30.87
C PHE A 95 15.38 -0.96 -30.13
N LEU A 96 16.47 -1.27 -29.45
CA LEU A 96 17.29 -0.27 -28.75
C LEU A 96 17.97 0.65 -29.75
N ASP A 97 18.52 0.11 -30.84
CA ASP A 97 19.13 0.87 -31.94
C ASP A 97 18.11 1.82 -32.59
N LEU A 98 16.89 1.32 -32.84
CA LEU A 98 15.80 2.16 -33.32
C LEU A 98 15.49 3.29 -32.33
N LEU A 99 15.44 2.98 -31.03
CA LEU A 99 15.19 3.99 -30.00
C LEU A 99 16.32 5.03 -29.92
N ASP A 100 17.57 4.63 -30.18
CA ASP A 100 18.73 5.52 -30.25
C ASP A 100 18.67 6.48 -31.45
N VAL A 101 17.92 6.15 -32.51
CA VAL A 101 17.62 7.08 -33.61
C VAL A 101 16.40 7.95 -33.30
N LEU A 102 15.34 7.35 -32.76
CA LEU A 102 14.06 8.04 -32.53
C LEU A 102 14.13 9.07 -31.40
N LEU A 103 14.79 8.75 -30.29
CA LEU A 103 14.81 9.60 -29.11
C LEU A 103 15.51 10.94 -29.37
N PRO A 104 16.73 11.00 -29.96
CA PRO A 104 17.36 12.28 -30.29
C PRO A 104 16.52 13.11 -31.25
N HIS A 105 15.88 12.48 -32.23
CA HIS A 105 14.98 13.18 -33.14
C HIS A 105 13.78 13.78 -32.40
N ALA A 106 13.12 13.02 -31.53
CA ALA A 106 12.01 13.52 -30.72
C ALA A 106 12.44 14.63 -29.75
N GLN A 107 13.66 14.56 -29.21
CA GLN A 107 14.24 15.57 -28.33
C GLN A 107 14.45 16.92 -29.01
N THR A 108 14.56 16.98 -30.34
CA THR A 108 14.58 18.27 -31.07
C THR A 108 13.27 19.07 -30.89
N TYR A 109 12.15 18.38 -30.68
CA TYR A 109 10.85 19.00 -30.40
C TYR A 109 10.54 19.07 -28.91
N VAL A 110 10.96 18.05 -28.13
CA VAL A 110 10.71 17.96 -26.69
C VAL A 110 12.01 17.58 -25.95
N PRO A 111 12.86 18.57 -25.60
CA PRO A 111 14.20 18.31 -25.06
C PRO A 111 14.25 17.53 -23.74
N ARG A 112 13.14 17.55 -22.98
CA ARG A 112 13.01 16.88 -21.67
C ARG A 112 12.70 15.39 -21.75
N LEU A 113 12.58 14.80 -22.94
CA LEU A 113 12.35 13.36 -23.08
C LEU A 113 13.55 12.57 -22.55
N VAL A 114 13.27 11.52 -21.78
CA VAL A 114 14.28 10.65 -21.18
C VAL A 114 14.04 9.20 -21.61
N ARG A 115 15.10 8.49 -21.99
CA ARG A 115 15.05 7.07 -22.34
C ARG A 115 14.63 6.24 -21.14
N MET A 116 13.74 5.27 -21.36
CA MET A 116 13.38 4.29 -20.33
C MET A 116 14.34 3.11 -20.32
N GLU A 117 14.63 2.58 -19.14
CA GLU A 117 15.50 1.41 -18.96
C GLU A 117 14.77 0.09 -19.20
N ALA A 118 13.46 0.03 -18.94
CA ALA A 118 12.64 -1.16 -19.08
C ALA A 118 11.30 -0.82 -19.74
N PHE A 119 10.79 -1.76 -20.53
CA PHE A 119 9.59 -1.58 -21.35
C PHE A 119 8.56 -2.65 -21.00
N HIS A 120 7.30 -2.27 -21.07
CA HIS A 120 6.20 -3.17 -20.75
C HIS A 120 4.89 -2.68 -21.39
N LEU A 121 3.92 -3.58 -21.48
CA LEU A 121 2.54 -3.25 -21.82
C LEU A 121 1.68 -3.29 -20.57
N SER A 122 1.14 -2.14 -20.18
CA SER A 122 0.21 -2.02 -19.05
C SER A 122 -1.08 -2.77 -19.31
N LEU A 123 -1.51 -3.59 -18.34
CA LEU A 123 -2.81 -4.26 -18.32
C LEU A 123 -3.77 -3.68 -17.28
N SER A 124 -3.25 -2.87 -16.36
CA SER A 124 -4.05 -2.14 -15.37
C SER A 124 -3.59 -0.71 -15.25
N GLN A 125 -4.36 0.11 -14.54
CA GLN A 125 -3.85 1.38 -14.00
C GLN A 125 -2.97 1.11 -12.77
N SER A 126 -2.26 2.13 -12.29
CA SER A 126 -1.59 2.07 -10.99
C SER A 126 -2.63 2.28 -9.88
N VAL A 127 -2.82 1.27 -9.04
CA VAL A 127 -3.81 1.24 -7.96
C VAL A 127 -3.13 1.09 -6.61
N VAL A 128 -3.81 1.51 -5.55
CA VAL A 128 -3.35 1.30 -4.17
C VAL A 128 -3.80 -0.07 -3.69
N LEU A 129 -2.86 -0.88 -3.21
CA LEU A 129 -3.12 -2.16 -2.58
C LEU A 129 -2.58 -2.17 -1.16
N ARG A 130 -3.40 -2.58 -0.19
CA ARG A 130 -2.93 -2.74 1.19
C ARG A 130 -1.97 -3.92 1.29
N HIS A 131 -0.94 -3.77 2.11
CA HIS A 131 0.11 -4.78 2.27
C HIS A 131 -0.45 -6.19 2.54
N HIS A 132 -1.45 -6.32 3.40
CA HIS A 132 -2.06 -7.61 3.74
C HIS A 132 -2.77 -8.30 2.56
N TRP A 133 -3.08 -7.58 1.46
CA TRP A 133 -3.71 -8.13 0.27
C TRP A 133 -2.75 -8.43 -0.87
N ILE A 134 -1.47 -8.09 -0.76
CA ILE A 134 -0.49 -8.31 -1.83
C ILE A 134 -0.43 -9.80 -2.19
N LEU A 135 -0.24 -10.68 -1.21
CA LEU A 135 -0.10 -12.12 -1.47
C LEU A 135 -1.41 -12.75 -2.01
N PRO A 136 -2.60 -12.52 -1.40
CA PRO A 136 -3.86 -13.01 -1.97
C PRO A 136 -4.12 -12.50 -3.39
N PHE A 137 -3.83 -11.23 -3.67
CA PHE A 137 -4.00 -10.63 -4.99
C PHE A 137 -3.10 -11.29 -6.03
N VAL A 138 -1.81 -11.47 -5.71
CA VAL A 138 -0.85 -12.12 -6.61
C VAL A 138 -1.27 -13.56 -6.91
N GLN A 139 -1.72 -14.31 -5.90
CA GLN A 139 -2.15 -15.69 -6.10
C GLN A 139 -3.41 -15.76 -6.99
N ALA A 140 -4.43 -14.96 -6.69
CA ALA A 140 -5.65 -14.89 -7.49
C ALA A 140 -5.35 -14.46 -8.94
N LEU A 141 -4.40 -13.55 -9.14
CA LEU A 141 -3.96 -13.14 -10.46
C LEU A 141 -3.29 -14.31 -11.19
N LYS A 142 -2.34 -15.01 -10.55
CA LYS A 142 -1.66 -16.19 -11.10
C LYS A 142 -2.65 -17.26 -11.54
N ASP A 143 -3.62 -17.59 -10.68
CA ASP A 143 -4.62 -18.63 -10.98
C ASP A 143 -5.48 -18.25 -12.18
N ARG A 144 -5.84 -16.98 -12.31
CA ARG A 144 -6.63 -16.46 -13.45
C ARG A 144 -5.85 -16.41 -14.74
N VAL A 145 -4.55 -16.10 -14.69
CA VAL A 145 -3.72 -15.98 -15.90
C VAL A 145 -3.07 -17.30 -16.31
N ALA A 146 -3.12 -18.35 -15.47
CA ALA A 146 -2.45 -19.63 -15.70
C ALA A 146 -2.90 -20.34 -16.99
N SER A 147 -4.13 -20.12 -17.44
CA SER A 147 -4.67 -20.73 -18.66
C SER A 147 -4.27 -20.01 -19.95
N PHE A 148 -3.68 -18.82 -19.87
CA PHE A 148 -3.29 -18.05 -21.04
C PHE A 148 -1.93 -18.51 -21.56
N GLN A 149 -1.85 -18.73 -22.88
CA GLN A 149 -0.58 -18.98 -23.55
C GLN A 149 0.26 -17.71 -23.63
N ARG A 150 1.57 -17.86 -23.87
CA ARG A 150 2.49 -16.73 -24.02
C ARG A 150 1.97 -15.80 -25.13
N PRO A 151 1.66 -14.52 -24.82
CA PRO A 151 1.17 -13.60 -25.83
C PRO A 151 2.29 -13.24 -26.82
N GLU A 152 1.94 -13.20 -28.10
CA GLU A 152 2.82 -12.70 -29.15
C GLU A 152 2.61 -11.19 -29.31
N ILE A 153 3.67 -10.40 -29.08
CA ILE A 153 3.64 -8.94 -29.20
C ILE A 153 4.44 -8.58 -30.45
N GLN A 154 3.73 -8.20 -31.51
CA GLN A 154 4.37 -7.65 -32.71
C GLN A 154 4.14 -6.14 -32.79
N PRO A 155 5.20 -5.31 -32.86
CA PRO A 155 5.04 -3.90 -33.13
C PRO A 155 4.50 -3.73 -34.56
N LYS A 156 3.28 -3.21 -34.70
CA LYS A 156 2.69 -2.91 -36.00
C LYS A 156 3.27 -1.58 -36.49
N VAL A 157 4.24 -1.63 -37.39
CA VAL A 157 4.74 -0.45 -38.11
C VAL A 157 3.72 -0.15 -39.21
N ALA A 158 3.13 1.04 -39.18
CA ALA A 158 2.24 1.57 -40.22
C ALA A 158 3.01 2.55 -41.10
#